data_AF-A0A832M9B1-F1
#
_entry.id   AF-A0A832M9B1-F1
#
_cell.length_a   1.000
_cell.length_b   1.000
_cell.length_c   1.000
_cell.angle_alpha   90.00
_cell.angle_beta   90.00
_cell.angle_gamma   90.00
#
_symmetry.space_group_name_H-M   'P 1'
#
loop_
_entity.id
_entity.type
_entity.pdbx_description
1 polymer ?
#
loop_
_entity_poly.entity_id
_entity_poly.type
_entity_poly.pdbx_seq_one_letter_code
_entity_poly.pdbx_strand_id
1 'polypeptide(L)'
;MKSSRSLFLPGLLVLAAPVAAVNHDYVLGTSCEVLAAQSCVHAVDARVMADIERLNLELNTRLPQSAISRGQVTADVRAVLAAYDYWRNRTGGAIDCRINDQLNIDALGKAYVLERAATAHDDLLLNIGGDIRCTGPRTWAVDVADPFDPFDNAGPLLTLNLRNQAVATSGLYARGRHIVDARTGQAVAPRLAQATVVADDAVTANALATAAFIVEPTALQDLIAETPNTTALLVTHDRRLVTFGQGVSTVAAETQKAESKWPADFAVAMTPKILPVERKPRERPYIAVWVENEKGAHVKTIMVYGNERKYLRELSKWYRHTRDNAELVRSCTRATRPAGEYSFIWRGDDQKNKPVDTGRYVLCIETAYEHGGRQFKSVPLTCGEARATARIDRTPHFEAFDVVYDKREAKP
;
A
#
# COMPACT_ATOMS: atom_id res chain seq x y z
N MET A 1 45.26 48.09 6.72
CA MET A 1 44.01 47.32 6.86
C MET A 1 43.83 46.43 5.64
N LYS A 2 44.24 45.17 5.72
CA LYS A 2 44.05 44.17 4.65
C LYS A 2 42.73 43.46 4.89
N SER A 3 41.80 43.63 3.95
CA SER A 3 40.47 43.02 3.94
C SER A 3 40.61 41.49 3.80
N SER A 4 40.28 40.76 4.87
CA SER A 4 40.10 39.30 4.85
C SER A 4 38.85 38.96 4.04
N ARG A 5 39.04 38.33 2.88
CA ARG A 5 37.95 37.68 2.13
C ARG A 5 37.75 36.30 2.75
N SER A 6 36.67 36.13 3.51
CA SER A 6 36.18 34.81 3.93
C SER A 6 35.74 34.03 2.69
N LEU A 7 36.46 32.96 2.34
CA LEU A 7 35.96 31.94 1.42
C LEU A 7 34.82 31.19 2.12
N PHE A 8 33.59 31.46 1.70
CA PHE A 8 32.47 30.55 1.92
C PHE A 8 32.70 29.29 1.06
N LEU A 9 32.98 28.15 1.68
CA LEU A 9 32.80 26.86 1.02
C LEU A 9 31.30 26.64 0.83
N PRO A 10 30.79 26.39 -0.39
CA PRO A 10 29.42 25.97 -0.57
C PRO A 10 29.23 24.62 0.12
N GLY A 11 28.22 24.52 0.98
CA GLY A 11 27.88 23.31 1.70
C GLY A 11 27.75 22.15 0.72
N LEU A 12 28.47 21.06 1.00
CA LEU A 12 28.38 19.82 0.25
C LEU A 12 26.93 19.34 0.35
N LEU A 13 26.16 19.50 -0.73
CA LEU A 13 24.85 18.88 -0.84
C LEU A 13 25.09 17.37 -0.85
N VAL A 14 24.96 16.71 0.30
CA VAL A 14 25.01 15.26 0.37
C VAL A 14 23.76 14.76 -0.35
N LEU A 15 23.91 14.42 -1.63
CA LEU A 15 22.90 13.69 -2.38
C LEU A 15 22.55 12.44 -1.57
N ALA A 16 21.28 12.30 -1.19
CA ALA A 16 20.81 11.13 -0.48
C ALA A 16 21.18 9.88 -1.29
N ALA A 17 21.74 8.87 -0.63
CA ALA A 17 22.15 7.64 -1.30
C ALA A 17 20.95 7.04 -2.07
N PRO A 18 21.17 6.54 -3.29
CA PRO A 18 20.09 6.00 -4.11
C PRO A 18 19.40 4.86 -3.38
N VAL A 19 18.07 4.88 -3.41
CA VAL A 19 17.20 3.85 -2.81
C VAL A 19 16.80 2.87 -3.89
N ALA A 20 16.66 1.60 -3.51
CA ALA A 20 15.98 0.59 -4.30
C ALA A 20 14.87 -0.06 -3.47
N ALA A 21 13.90 -0.67 -4.15
CA ALA A 21 12.80 -1.37 -3.53
C ALA A 21 12.78 -2.84 -3.93
N VAL A 22 12.29 -3.67 -3.02
CA VAL A 22 12.02 -5.08 -3.24
C VAL A 22 10.61 -5.37 -2.75
N ASN A 23 9.75 -5.89 -3.62
CA ASN A 23 8.36 -6.20 -3.31
C ASN A 23 8.14 -7.70 -3.16
N HIS A 24 7.20 -8.07 -2.32
CA HIS A 24 6.74 -9.43 -2.12
C HIS A 24 5.22 -9.42 -2.07
N ASP A 25 4.64 -10.56 -2.42
CA ASP A 25 3.21 -10.80 -2.27
C ASP A 25 3.00 -11.99 -1.32
N TYR A 26 1.80 -12.11 -0.77
CA TYR A 26 1.42 -13.18 0.18
C TYR A 26 2.21 -13.21 1.50
N VAL A 27 2.86 -12.11 1.88
CA VAL A 27 3.53 -11.95 3.18
C VAL A 27 2.48 -11.59 4.23
N LEU A 28 2.26 -12.47 5.22
CA LEU A 28 1.18 -12.34 6.22
C LEU A 28 -0.22 -12.14 5.59
N GLY A 29 -0.44 -12.70 4.40
CA GLY A 29 -1.67 -12.59 3.63
C GLY A 29 -1.88 -11.24 2.93
N THR A 30 -0.82 -10.46 2.73
CA THR A 30 -0.84 -9.17 2.02
C THR A 30 0.47 -8.94 1.25
N SER A 31 0.57 -7.83 0.50
CA SER A 31 1.83 -7.39 -0.10
C SER A 31 2.80 -6.82 0.94
N CYS A 32 4.10 -6.95 0.68
CA CYS A 32 5.18 -6.38 1.47
C CYS A 32 6.16 -5.66 0.54
N GLU A 33 6.69 -4.51 0.94
CA GLU A 33 7.67 -3.74 0.18
C GLU A 33 8.79 -3.29 1.13
N VAL A 34 10.04 -3.51 0.70
CA VAL A 34 11.27 -3.20 1.43
C VAL A 34 12.05 -2.16 0.63
N LEU A 35 12.19 -0.94 1.17
CA LEU A 35 13.01 0.13 0.60
C LEU A 35 14.23 0.37 1.47
N ALA A 36 15.41 0.31 0.87
CA ALA A 36 16.67 0.61 1.54
C ALA A 36 17.69 1.16 0.53
N ALA A 37 18.89 1.51 1.01
CA ALA A 37 19.98 1.89 0.13
C ALA A 37 20.25 0.80 -0.93
N GLN A 38 20.41 1.22 -2.19
CA GLN A 38 20.56 0.32 -3.33
C GLN A 38 21.71 -0.68 -3.15
N SER A 39 22.77 -0.31 -2.43
CA SER A 39 23.93 -1.14 -2.15
C SER A 39 23.65 -2.34 -1.24
N CYS A 40 22.60 -2.29 -0.41
CA CYS A 40 22.31 -3.31 0.60
C CYS A 40 20.87 -3.84 0.59
N VAL A 41 19.97 -3.31 -0.26
CA VAL A 41 18.53 -3.65 -0.23
C VAL A 41 18.26 -5.16 -0.22
N HIS A 42 18.98 -5.96 -1.01
CA HIS A 42 18.78 -7.42 -1.05
C HIS A 42 19.26 -8.12 0.23
N ALA A 43 20.30 -7.60 0.88
CA ALA A 43 20.76 -8.14 2.15
C ALA A 43 19.76 -7.81 3.26
N VAL A 44 19.26 -6.57 3.30
CA VAL A 44 18.22 -6.11 4.23
C VAL A 44 16.93 -6.91 4.02
N ASP A 45 16.46 -7.00 2.78
CA ASP A 45 15.30 -7.78 2.36
C ASP A 45 15.34 -9.23 2.90
N ALA A 46 16.46 -9.93 2.70
CA ALA A 46 16.60 -11.29 3.19
C ALA A 46 16.48 -11.42 4.71
N ARG A 47 16.87 -10.39 5.48
CA ARG A 47 16.80 -10.41 6.96
C ARG A 47 15.41 -10.04 7.43
N VAL A 48 14.81 -9.00 6.85
CA VAL A 48 13.41 -8.62 7.06
C VAL A 48 12.50 -9.84 6.83
N MET A 49 12.67 -10.54 5.71
CA MET A 49 11.86 -11.72 5.39
C MET A 49 12.08 -12.87 6.38
N ALA A 50 13.33 -13.11 6.81
CA ALA A 50 13.62 -14.12 7.83
C ALA A 50 12.97 -13.79 9.19
N ASP A 51 12.97 -12.52 9.59
CA ASP A 51 12.32 -12.07 10.82
C ASP A 51 10.78 -12.18 10.74
N ILE A 52 10.19 -11.82 9.60
CA ILE A 52 8.76 -11.99 9.34
C ILE A 52 8.37 -13.48 9.41
N GLU A 53 9.14 -14.36 8.76
CA GLU A 53 8.88 -15.81 8.79
C GLU A 53 8.97 -16.37 10.20
N ARG A 54 9.99 -15.97 10.97
CA ARG A 54 10.15 -16.35 12.38
C ARG A 54 8.95 -15.89 13.21
N LEU A 55 8.56 -14.62 13.10
CA LEU A 55 7.44 -14.06 13.86
C LEU A 55 6.08 -14.64 13.42
N ASN A 56 5.94 -15.04 12.16
CA ASN A 56 4.76 -15.75 11.67
C ASN A 56 4.59 -17.11 12.38
N LEU A 57 5.69 -17.80 12.70
CA LEU A 57 5.67 -19.02 13.52
C LEU A 57 5.41 -18.74 15.01
N GLU A 58 5.45 -17.50 15.46
CA GLU A 58 5.10 -17.13 16.83
C GLU A 58 3.61 -16.72 16.93
N LEU A 59 3.17 -15.83 16.03
CA LEU A 59 1.96 -15.03 16.19
C LEU A 59 0.78 -15.42 15.29
N ASN A 60 0.96 -16.31 14.32
CA ASN A 60 -0.11 -16.62 13.38
C ASN A 60 -1.12 -17.62 13.95
N THR A 61 -2.31 -17.13 14.34
CA THR A 61 -3.43 -17.91 14.90
C THR A 61 -4.05 -18.91 13.91
N ARG A 62 -3.73 -18.82 12.62
CA ARG A 62 -4.22 -19.73 11.57
C ARG A 62 -3.24 -20.85 11.24
N LEU A 63 -2.02 -20.79 11.77
CA LEU A 63 -1.01 -21.84 11.61
C LEU A 63 -1.04 -22.73 12.86
N PRO A 64 -1.45 -24.01 12.76
CA PRO A 64 -1.51 -24.92 13.92
C PRO A 64 -0.17 -25.07 14.64
N GLN A 65 0.93 -24.93 13.90
CA GLN A 65 2.31 -25.01 14.39
C GLN A 65 2.87 -23.67 14.91
N SER A 66 2.08 -22.60 15.00
CA SER A 66 2.58 -21.39 15.64
C SER A 66 2.59 -21.51 17.17
N ALA A 67 3.42 -20.71 17.84
CA ALA A 67 3.46 -20.69 19.31
C ALA A 67 2.09 -20.33 19.91
N ILE A 68 1.44 -19.28 19.40
CA ILE A 68 0.13 -18.84 19.90
C ILE A 68 -0.96 -19.90 19.69
N SER A 69 -1.00 -20.58 18.54
CA SER A 69 -1.98 -21.64 18.27
C SER A 69 -1.78 -22.85 19.19
N ARG A 70 -0.55 -23.11 19.63
CA ARG A 70 -0.23 -24.14 20.63
C ARG A 70 -0.43 -23.68 22.08
N GLY A 71 -0.91 -22.45 22.31
CA GLY A 71 -1.07 -21.89 23.66
C GLY A 71 0.24 -21.55 24.36
N GLN A 72 1.35 -21.41 23.62
CA GLN A 72 2.65 -21.05 24.18
C GLN A 72 2.78 -19.52 24.30
N VAL A 73 3.25 -19.04 25.46
CA VAL A 73 3.43 -17.61 25.74
C VAL A 73 4.92 -17.25 25.66
N THR A 74 5.43 -17.16 24.43
CA THR A 74 6.80 -16.70 24.15
C THR A 74 6.93 -15.19 24.40
N ALA A 75 8.14 -14.65 24.28
CA ALA A 75 8.38 -13.22 24.48
C ALA A 75 7.57 -12.36 23.49
N ASP A 76 7.52 -12.77 22.21
CA ASP A 76 6.77 -12.06 21.17
C ASP A 76 5.25 -12.16 21.39
N VAL A 77 4.72 -13.33 21.75
CA VAL A 77 3.29 -13.48 22.10
C VAL A 77 2.93 -12.60 23.31
N ARG A 78 3.77 -12.60 24.35
CA ARG A 78 3.57 -11.77 25.54
C ARG A 78 3.56 -10.28 25.21
N ALA A 79 4.47 -9.82 24.35
CA ALA A 79 4.55 -8.43 23.94
C ALA A 79 3.27 -7.97 23.21
N VAL A 80 2.75 -8.80 22.30
CA VAL A 80 1.51 -8.50 21.58
C VAL A 80 0.30 -8.47 22.53
N LEU A 81 0.18 -9.44 23.44
CA LEU A 81 -0.91 -9.44 24.43
C LEU A 81 -0.83 -8.23 25.37
N ALA A 82 0.36 -7.85 25.82
CA ALA A 82 0.55 -6.65 26.64
C ALA A 82 0.19 -5.35 25.88
N ALA A 83 0.45 -5.29 24.56
CA ALA A 83 0.01 -4.17 23.74
C ALA A 83 -1.52 -4.09 23.65
N TYR A 84 -2.21 -5.24 23.53
CA TYR A 84 -3.67 -5.28 23.62
C TYR A 84 -4.17 -4.83 24.99
N ASP A 85 -3.56 -5.28 26.10
CA ASP A 85 -3.95 -4.83 27.45
C ASP A 85 -3.79 -3.30 27.60
N TYR A 86 -2.70 -2.74 27.09
CA TYR A 86 -2.46 -1.29 27.08
C TYR A 86 -3.57 -0.53 26.34
N TRP A 87 -3.88 -0.93 25.10
CA TRP A 87 -4.90 -0.26 24.29
C TRP A 87 -6.33 -0.53 24.75
N ARG A 88 -6.60 -1.70 25.31
CA ARG A 88 -7.86 -2.04 25.95
C ARG A 88 -8.17 -1.07 27.09
N ASN A 89 -7.19 -0.80 27.95
CA ASN A 89 -7.36 0.14 29.05
C ASN A 89 -7.60 1.58 28.57
N ARG A 90 -6.82 2.05 27.58
CA ARG A 90 -6.95 3.42 27.07
C ARG A 90 -8.23 3.66 26.26
N THR A 91 -8.72 2.65 25.56
CA THR A 91 -9.89 2.76 24.67
C THR A 91 -11.20 2.31 25.32
N GLY A 92 -11.19 1.98 26.62
CA GLY A 92 -12.37 1.46 27.33
C GLY A 92 -12.86 0.13 26.77
N GLY A 93 -11.95 -0.70 26.25
CA GLY A 93 -12.23 -2.02 25.67
C GLY A 93 -12.60 -2.02 24.18
N ALA A 94 -12.57 -0.88 23.48
CA ALA A 94 -12.86 -0.84 22.05
C ALA A 94 -11.84 -1.63 21.21
N ILE A 95 -10.57 -1.60 21.62
CA ILE A 95 -9.49 -2.44 21.08
C ILE A 95 -9.20 -3.54 22.10
N ASP A 96 -9.45 -4.80 21.72
CA ASP A 96 -9.19 -5.98 22.55
C ASP A 96 -8.74 -7.15 21.67
N CYS A 97 -7.92 -8.03 22.22
CA CYS A 97 -7.53 -9.29 21.57
C CYS A 97 -8.63 -10.35 21.61
N ARG A 98 -9.71 -10.13 22.38
CA ARG A 98 -10.87 -11.01 22.44
C ARG A 98 -12.11 -10.34 21.88
N ILE A 99 -12.73 -11.00 20.90
CA ILE A 99 -14.00 -10.58 20.30
C ILE A 99 -14.94 -11.78 20.38
N ASN A 100 -16.07 -11.65 21.09
CA ASN A 100 -17.00 -12.76 21.34
C ASN A 100 -16.29 -14.02 21.89
N ASP A 101 -15.42 -13.82 22.89
CA ASP A 101 -14.55 -14.84 23.51
C ASP A 101 -13.49 -15.51 22.61
N GLN A 102 -13.47 -15.18 21.32
CA GLN A 102 -12.45 -15.68 20.38
C GLN A 102 -11.21 -14.80 20.39
N LEU A 103 -10.05 -15.44 20.49
CA LEU A 103 -8.76 -14.76 20.39
C LEU A 103 -8.48 -14.33 18.95
N ASN A 104 -8.30 -13.03 18.74
CA ASN A 104 -7.89 -12.43 17.50
C ASN A 104 -6.81 -11.37 17.78
N ILE A 105 -5.59 -11.66 17.32
CA ILE A 105 -4.48 -10.73 17.46
C ILE A 105 -4.06 -10.08 16.14
N ASP A 106 -4.81 -10.28 15.05
CA ASP A 106 -4.36 -9.95 13.69
C ASP A 106 -3.95 -8.48 13.51
N ALA A 107 -4.65 -7.53 14.14
CA ALA A 107 -4.37 -6.10 14.00
C ALA A 107 -3.01 -5.75 14.60
N LEU A 108 -2.90 -5.77 15.94
CA LEU A 108 -1.65 -5.40 16.62
C LEU A 108 -0.53 -6.43 16.41
N GLY A 109 -0.86 -7.69 16.11
CA GLY A 109 0.10 -8.73 15.79
C GLY A 109 0.85 -8.42 14.50
N LYS A 110 0.16 -8.02 13.42
CA LYS A 110 0.82 -7.60 12.18
C LYS A 110 1.65 -6.32 12.36
N ALA A 111 1.11 -5.34 13.07
CA ALA A 111 1.83 -4.11 13.38
C ALA A 111 3.10 -4.38 14.21
N TYR A 112 3.04 -5.34 15.14
CA TYR A 112 4.21 -5.80 15.89
C TYR A 112 5.24 -6.49 14.98
N VAL A 113 4.81 -7.33 14.04
CA VAL A 113 5.72 -7.94 13.07
C VAL A 113 6.42 -6.87 12.23
N LEU A 114 5.67 -5.88 11.74
CA LEU A 114 6.21 -4.74 11.02
C LEU A 114 7.25 -3.98 11.85
N GLU A 115 6.93 -3.63 13.10
CA GLU A 115 7.83 -2.89 13.98
C GLU A 115 9.12 -3.66 14.25
N ARG A 116 9.01 -4.96 14.60
CA ARG A 116 10.17 -5.79 14.95
C ARG A 116 11.07 -6.08 13.76
N ALA A 117 10.50 -6.37 12.60
CA ALA A 117 11.28 -6.63 11.39
C ALA A 117 11.98 -5.35 10.88
N ALA A 118 11.35 -4.19 11.05
CA ALA A 118 11.94 -2.94 10.59
C ALA A 118 13.04 -2.40 11.53
N THR A 119 12.80 -2.41 12.85
CA THR A 119 13.73 -1.84 13.85
C THR A 119 15.05 -2.59 14.02
N ALA A 120 15.22 -3.73 13.33
CA ALA A 120 16.51 -4.39 13.17
C ALA A 120 17.46 -3.63 12.21
N HIS A 121 17.00 -2.54 11.58
CA HIS A 121 17.72 -1.80 10.55
C HIS A 121 17.62 -0.28 10.75
N ASP A 122 18.69 0.47 10.43
CA ASP A 122 18.83 1.91 10.71
C ASP A 122 18.56 2.85 9.52
N ASP A 123 18.13 2.35 8.35
CA ASP A 123 17.76 3.19 7.17
C ASP A 123 16.88 2.37 6.22
N LEU A 124 15.66 2.09 6.68
CA LEU A 124 14.69 1.21 6.01
C LEU A 124 13.32 1.87 5.98
N LEU A 125 12.59 1.69 4.89
CA LEU A 125 11.13 1.77 4.87
C LEU A 125 10.59 0.38 4.59
N LEU A 126 9.83 -0.15 5.54
CA LEU A 126 9.11 -1.42 5.41
C LEU A 126 7.63 -1.12 5.33
N ASN A 127 6.96 -1.59 4.28
CA ASN A 127 5.52 -1.49 4.10
C ASN A 127 4.93 -2.90 4.09
N ILE A 128 4.04 -3.21 5.03
CA ILE A 128 3.28 -4.47 5.05
C ILE A 128 1.81 -4.13 4.91
N GLY A 129 1.29 -4.28 3.69
CA GLY A 129 -0.13 -4.12 3.41
C GLY A 129 -0.66 -2.72 3.68
N GLY A 130 0.15 -1.69 3.48
CA GLY A 130 -0.22 -0.28 3.64
C GLY A 130 0.13 0.30 5.01
N ASP A 131 0.47 -0.53 6.00
CA ASP A 131 1.09 -0.06 7.24
C ASP A 131 2.59 0.00 7.05
N ILE A 132 3.20 1.12 7.44
CA ILE A 132 4.59 1.45 7.10
C ILE A 132 5.38 1.78 8.36
N ARG A 133 6.60 1.26 8.43
CA ARG A 133 7.61 1.65 9.41
C ARG A 133 8.84 2.17 8.69
N CYS A 134 9.15 3.44 8.94
CA CYS A 134 10.41 4.07 8.54
C CYS A 134 11.37 4.07 9.73
N THR A 135 12.61 3.66 9.50
CA THR A 135 13.69 3.71 10.49
C THR A 135 14.82 4.61 10.02
N GLY A 136 15.59 5.13 10.98
CA GLY A 136 16.79 5.87 10.69
C GLY A 136 16.62 7.38 10.51
N PRO A 137 17.73 8.07 10.19
CA PRO A 137 17.73 9.51 10.05
C PRO A 137 17.15 9.99 8.71
N ARG A 138 16.95 9.09 7.74
CA ARG A 138 16.40 9.45 6.43
C ARG A 138 14.95 9.91 6.57
N THR A 139 14.60 10.96 5.83
CA THR A 139 13.20 11.33 5.61
C THR A 139 12.67 10.61 4.39
N TRP A 140 11.59 9.88 4.57
CA TRP A 140 10.91 9.11 3.55
C TRP A 140 9.62 9.82 3.14
N ALA A 141 9.42 10.00 1.83
CA ALA A 141 8.16 10.46 1.29
C ALA A 141 7.21 9.27 1.15
N VAL A 142 6.09 9.32 1.87
CA VAL A 142 5.08 8.25 1.93
C VAL A 142 3.75 8.80 1.45
N ASP A 143 3.26 8.27 0.35
CA ASP A 143 1.99 8.67 -0.23
C ASP A 143 0.81 8.10 0.59
N VAL A 144 -0.26 8.87 0.79
CA VAL A 144 -1.51 8.42 1.42
C VAL A 144 -2.54 8.24 0.31
N ALA A 145 -3.09 7.04 0.17
CA ALA A 145 -4.13 6.78 -0.82
C ALA A 145 -5.38 7.64 -0.58
N ASP A 146 -6.05 8.04 -1.67
CA ASP A 146 -7.38 8.63 -1.61
C ASP A 146 -8.42 7.50 -1.43
N PRO A 147 -9.22 7.48 -0.35
CA PRO A 147 -10.22 6.45 -0.15
C PRO A 147 -11.33 6.47 -1.20
N PHE A 148 -11.51 7.59 -1.92
CA PHE A 148 -12.46 7.73 -3.02
C PHE A 148 -11.83 7.43 -4.39
N ASP A 149 -10.53 7.13 -4.43
CA ASP A 149 -9.82 6.68 -5.62
C ASP A 149 -8.79 5.57 -5.30
N PRO A 150 -9.21 4.42 -4.75
CA PRO A 150 -8.30 3.46 -4.11
C PRO A 150 -7.54 2.55 -5.09
N PHE A 151 -7.40 2.94 -6.36
CA PHE A 151 -6.69 2.15 -7.36
C PHE A 151 -5.18 2.20 -7.14
N ASP A 152 -4.48 1.11 -7.47
CA ASP A 152 -3.04 0.98 -7.23
C ASP A 152 -2.20 2.03 -7.98
N ASN A 153 -2.72 2.53 -9.10
CA ASN A 153 -2.09 3.54 -9.95
C ASN A 153 -2.75 4.93 -9.85
N ALA A 154 -3.64 5.14 -8.87
CA ALA A 154 -4.22 6.46 -8.60
C ALA A 154 -3.19 7.40 -7.98
N GLY A 155 -3.42 8.72 -8.13
CA GLY A 155 -2.63 9.72 -7.43
C GLY A 155 -2.93 9.69 -5.92
N PRO A 156 -1.98 10.10 -5.07
CA PRO A 156 -2.22 10.15 -3.63
C PRO A 156 -3.18 11.29 -3.26
N LEU A 157 -3.85 11.15 -2.12
CA LEU A 157 -4.56 12.25 -1.45
C LEU A 157 -3.56 13.32 -0.99
N LEU A 158 -2.47 12.88 -0.38
CA LEU A 158 -1.36 13.70 0.11
C LEU A 158 -0.12 12.83 0.30
N THR A 159 1.04 13.46 0.48
CA THR A 159 2.30 12.80 0.83
C THR A 159 2.74 13.21 2.23
N LEU A 160 3.18 12.26 3.04
CA LEU A 160 3.76 12.44 4.37
C LEU A 160 5.29 12.37 4.29
N ASN A 161 5.98 13.26 4.97
CA ASN A 161 7.43 13.17 5.16
C ASN A 161 7.71 12.55 6.52
N LEU A 162 8.11 11.27 6.55
CA LEU A 162 8.29 10.50 7.77
C LEU A 162 9.78 10.28 8.06
N ARG A 163 10.18 10.44 9.32
CA ARG A 163 11.55 10.17 9.77
C ARG A 163 11.53 9.38 11.07
N ASN A 164 12.05 8.16 11.05
CA ASN A 164 12.01 7.25 12.19
C ASN A 164 10.61 7.11 12.82
N GLN A 165 9.56 7.10 12.01
CA GLN A 165 8.15 7.04 12.42
C GLN A 165 7.44 5.87 11.73
N ALA A 166 6.27 5.52 12.24
CA ALA A 166 5.35 4.60 11.61
C ALA A 166 4.07 5.30 11.15
N VAL A 167 3.40 4.75 10.15
CA VAL A 167 2.06 5.17 9.74
C VAL A 167 1.20 3.94 9.47
N ALA A 168 -0.04 3.98 9.92
CA ALA A 168 -1.04 2.96 9.64
C ALA A 168 -2.31 3.61 9.09
N THR A 169 -3.00 2.92 8.18
CA THR A 169 -4.22 3.43 7.56
C THR A 169 -5.35 2.41 7.66
N SER A 170 -6.41 2.79 8.37
CA SER A 170 -7.66 2.03 8.44
C SER A 170 -8.71 2.63 7.50
N GLY A 171 -9.50 1.77 6.87
CA GLY A 171 -10.55 2.18 5.94
C GLY A 171 -11.45 1.02 5.55
N LEU A 172 -12.72 1.28 5.31
CA LEU A 172 -13.70 0.24 4.97
C LEU A 172 -13.72 -0.07 3.47
N TYR A 173 -13.12 0.78 2.63
CA TYR A 173 -13.15 0.65 1.16
C TYR A 173 -12.38 -0.57 0.63
N ALA A 174 -11.38 -1.08 1.36
CA ALA A 174 -10.53 -2.18 0.90
C ALA A 174 -11.05 -3.58 1.29
N ARG A 175 -11.67 -3.73 2.47
CA ARG A 175 -12.11 -5.04 3.02
C ARG A 175 -13.56 -5.05 3.50
N GLY A 176 -14.33 -3.99 3.22
CA GLY A 176 -15.69 -3.83 3.73
C GLY A 176 -15.73 -3.62 5.25
N ARG A 177 -16.85 -4.01 5.88
CA ARG A 177 -17.12 -3.85 7.33
C ARG A 177 -16.39 -4.88 8.19
N HIS A 178 -15.06 -4.82 8.19
CA HIS A 178 -14.18 -5.73 8.93
C HIS A 178 -13.67 -5.16 10.26
N ILE A 179 -13.84 -3.86 10.50
CA ILE A 179 -13.50 -3.22 11.77
C ILE A 179 -14.64 -3.47 12.75
N VAL A 180 -14.31 -4.08 13.89
CA VAL A 180 -15.27 -4.54 14.90
C VAL A 180 -14.99 -3.83 16.21
N ASP A 181 -16.05 -3.38 16.88
CA ASP A 181 -15.95 -2.91 18.26
C ASP A 181 -15.92 -4.12 19.19
N ALA A 182 -14.78 -4.37 19.84
CA ALA A 182 -14.59 -5.55 20.67
C ALA A 182 -15.56 -5.61 21.88
N ARG A 183 -16.08 -4.47 22.33
CA ARG A 183 -17.05 -4.38 23.43
C ARG A 183 -18.40 -5.00 23.07
N THR A 184 -18.76 -4.95 21.79
CA THR A 184 -20.07 -5.37 21.28
C THR A 184 -19.98 -6.58 20.36
N GLY A 185 -18.80 -6.88 19.83
CA GLY A 185 -18.60 -7.89 18.78
C GLY A 185 -19.22 -7.52 17.44
N GLN A 186 -19.68 -6.28 17.25
CA GLN A 186 -20.36 -5.81 16.04
C GLN A 186 -19.45 -4.96 15.16
N ALA A 187 -19.64 -5.07 13.84
CA ALA A 187 -18.94 -4.23 12.89
C ALA A 187 -19.40 -2.77 12.99
N VAL A 188 -18.46 -1.83 13.03
CA VAL A 188 -18.76 -0.40 13.18
C VAL A 188 -19.57 0.16 12.00
N ALA A 189 -20.27 1.26 12.25
CA ALA A 189 -20.90 2.05 11.22
C ALA A 189 -19.86 2.87 10.45
N PRO A 190 -20.02 3.09 9.13
CA PRO A 190 -19.08 3.86 8.33
C PRO A 190 -19.21 5.36 8.64
N ARG A 191 -18.58 5.85 9.71
CA ARG A 191 -18.52 7.30 10.02
C ARG A 191 -17.41 8.02 9.25
N LEU A 192 -16.29 7.34 9.03
CA LEU A 192 -15.13 7.82 8.27
C LEU A 192 -14.93 7.00 7.01
N ALA A 193 -14.43 7.63 5.95
CA ALA A 193 -13.95 6.92 4.76
C ALA A 193 -12.56 6.29 5.02
N GLN A 194 -11.70 7.01 5.74
CA GLN A 194 -10.34 6.59 6.07
C GLN A 194 -9.84 7.27 7.36
N ALA A 195 -8.98 6.58 8.10
CA ALA A 195 -8.19 7.15 9.19
C ALA A 195 -6.73 6.73 9.01
N THR A 196 -5.83 7.70 8.86
CA THR A 196 -4.39 7.50 8.76
C THR A 196 -3.73 8.08 10.02
N VAL A 197 -2.99 7.28 10.77
CA VAL A 197 -2.31 7.73 12.00
C VAL A 197 -0.81 7.54 11.85
N VAL A 198 -0.06 8.59 12.16
CA VAL A 198 1.40 8.59 12.28
C VAL A 198 1.76 8.57 13.76
N ALA A 199 2.71 7.73 14.16
CA ALA A 199 3.21 7.62 15.53
C ALA A 199 4.69 7.17 15.56
N ASP A 200 5.27 7.05 16.74
CA ASP A 200 6.66 6.61 16.92
C ASP A 200 6.88 5.12 16.57
N ASP A 201 5.84 4.30 16.71
CA ASP A 201 5.87 2.85 16.44
C ASP A 201 4.60 2.36 15.71
N ALA A 202 4.74 1.27 14.97
CA ALA A 202 3.66 0.74 14.13
C ALA A 202 2.45 0.21 14.93
N VAL A 203 2.66 -0.29 16.16
CA VAL A 203 1.59 -0.83 16.99
C VAL A 203 0.67 0.30 17.46
N THR A 204 1.26 1.41 17.91
CA THR A 204 0.53 2.63 18.31
C THR A 204 -0.23 3.22 17.12
N ALA A 205 0.42 3.37 15.97
CA ALA A 205 -0.23 3.88 14.76
C ALA A 205 -1.44 3.02 14.36
N ASN A 206 -1.28 1.69 14.32
CA ASN A 206 -2.34 0.76 13.94
C ASN A 206 -3.51 0.76 14.94
N ALA A 207 -3.21 0.74 16.25
CA ALA A 207 -4.22 0.76 17.30
C ALA A 207 -5.11 2.01 17.20
N LEU A 208 -4.49 3.18 17.05
CA LEU A 208 -5.19 4.46 16.98
C LEU A 208 -5.94 4.65 15.66
N ALA A 209 -5.39 4.20 14.54
CA ALA A 209 -6.09 4.20 13.25
C ALA A 209 -7.35 3.33 13.31
N THR A 210 -7.28 2.18 13.98
CA THR A 210 -8.43 1.30 14.21
C THR A 210 -9.43 1.94 15.19
N ALA A 211 -8.94 2.48 16.31
CA ALA A 211 -9.78 3.13 17.32
C ALA A 211 -10.56 4.32 16.74
N ALA A 212 -10.01 5.04 15.76
CA ALA A 212 -10.67 6.16 15.11
C ALA A 212 -12.02 5.81 14.45
N PHE A 213 -12.22 4.55 14.10
CA PHE A 213 -13.49 4.04 13.56
C PHE A 213 -14.48 3.59 14.64
N ILE A 214 -14.04 3.42 15.89
CA ILE A 214 -14.79 2.75 16.96
C ILE A 214 -15.19 3.74 18.06
N VAL A 215 -14.25 4.56 18.53
CA VAL A 215 -14.49 5.48 19.66
C VAL A 215 -15.12 6.79 19.17
N GLU A 216 -15.73 7.55 20.09
CA GLU A 216 -16.25 8.87 19.74
C GLU A 216 -15.11 9.85 19.37
N PRO A 217 -15.34 10.81 18.47
CA PRO A 217 -14.29 11.72 17.99
C PRO A 217 -13.56 12.49 19.11
N THR A 218 -14.25 12.86 20.18
CA THR A 218 -13.63 13.54 21.33
C THR A 218 -12.68 12.61 22.08
N ALA A 219 -13.09 11.36 22.32
CA ALA A 219 -12.23 10.36 22.94
C ALA A 219 -11.00 10.03 22.06
N LEU A 220 -11.16 10.00 20.74
CA LEU A 220 -10.03 9.87 19.83
C LEU A 220 -9.09 11.07 19.93
N GLN A 221 -9.62 12.29 19.95
CA GLN A 221 -8.81 13.50 20.08
C GLN A 221 -7.97 13.48 21.38
N ASP A 222 -8.58 13.06 22.49
CA ASP A 222 -7.88 12.91 23.78
C ASP A 222 -6.79 11.84 23.71
N LEU A 223 -7.09 10.67 23.12
CA LEU A 223 -6.10 9.61 22.90
C LEU A 223 -4.90 10.09 22.09
N ILE A 224 -5.13 10.87 21.03
CA ILE A 224 -4.06 11.45 20.19
C ILE A 224 -3.27 12.49 20.99
N ALA A 225 -3.92 13.36 21.74
CA ALA A 225 -3.26 14.40 22.54
C ALA A 225 -2.37 13.82 23.66
N GLU A 226 -2.80 12.71 24.25
CA GLU A 226 -2.05 12.00 25.30
C GLU A 226 -0.94 11.08 24.77
N THR A 227 -0.89 10.85 23.46
CA THR A 227 0.13 9.99 22.84
C THR A 227 1.20 10.87 22.18
N PRO A 228 2.45 10.86 22.68
CA PRO A 228 3.53 11.67 22.13
C PRO A 228 3.73 11.44 20.62
N ASN A 229 4.16 12.50 19.92
CA ASN A 229 4.55 12.45 18.49
C ASN A 229 3.51 11.81 17.56
N THR A 230 2.24 11.92 17.92
CA THR A 230 1.16 11.26 17.20
C THR A 230 0.30 12.26 16.45
N THR A 231 -0.04 11.94 15.21
CA THR A 231 -0.93 12.73 14.36
C THR A 231 -1.94 11.82 13.69
N ALA A 232 -3.22 12.18 13.72
CA ALA A 232 -4.28 11.49 13.00
C ALA A 232 -4.83 12.37 11.86
N LEU A 233 -4.98 11.78 10.69
CA LEU A 233 -5.58 12.35 9.48
C LEU A 233 -6.84 11.55 9.16
N LEU A 234 -8.01 12.17 9.32
CA LEU A 234 -9.31 11.53 9.16
C LEU A 234 -9.97 12.07 7.89
N VAL A 235 -10.35 11.17 6.99
CA VAL A 235 -11.12 11.50 5.80
C VAL A 235 -12.57 11.08 6.05
N THR A 236 -13.46 12.04 5.98
CA THR A 236 -14.91 11.87 6.13
C THR A 236 -15.57 11.52 4.79
N HIS A 237 -16.77 10.96 4.80
CA HIS A 237 -17.51 10.60 3.57
C HIS A 237 -17.88 11.83 2.70
N ASP A 238 -18.01 13.02 3.30
CA ASP A 238 -18.16 14.29 2.57
C ASP A 238 -16.81 14.89 2.11
N ARG A 239 -15.76 14.05 2.06
CA ARG A 239 -14.41 14.36 1.55
C ARG A 239 -13.67 15.45 2.33
N ARG A 240 -14.06 15.73 3.58
CA ARG A 240 -13.29 16.63 4.44
C ARG A 240 -12.14 15.89 5.11
N LEU A 241 -10.97 16.52 5.11
CA LEU A 241 -9.81 16.10 5.87
C LEU A 241 -9.81 16.80 7.23
N VAL A 242 -9.87 16.04 8.31
CA VAL A 242 -9.76 16.50 9.71
C VAL A 242 -8.44 16.01 10.27
N THR A 243 -7.69 16.87 10.96
CA THR A 243 -6.39 16.53 11.55
C THR A 243 -6.41 16.70 13.07
N PHE A 244 -5.93 15.70 13.80
CA PHE A 244 -5.63 15.79 15.23
C PHE A 244 -4.13 15.59 15.46
N GLY A 245 -3.58 16.23 16.50
CA GLY A 245 -2.14 16.23 16.75
C GLY A 245 -1.39 17.20 15.82
N GLN A 246 -0.05 17.18 15.91
CA GLN A 246 0.87 18.01 15.13
C GLN A 246 2.18 17.25 14.90
N GLY A 247 3.04 17.76 14.00
CA GLY A 247 4.41 17.25 13.85
C GLY A 247 4.65 16.38 12.62
N VAL A 248 3.66 16.25 11.72
CA VAL A 248 3.85 15.61 10.42
C VAL A 248 3.77 16.64 9.31
N SER A 249 4.84 16.73 8.51
CA SER A 249 4.84 17.53 7.30
C SER A 249 4.05 16.81 6.21
N THR A 250 3.02 17.47 5.69
CA THR A 250 2.22 17.00 4.56
C THR A 250 2.53 17.83 3.31
N VAL A 251 2.46 17.20 2.15
CA VAL A 251 2.46 17.86 0.84
C VAL A 251 1.16 17.46 0.16
N ALA A 252 0.30 18.44 -0.13
CA ALA A 252 -0.94 18.17 -0.86
C ALA A 252 -0.61 17.72 -2.29
N ALA A 253 -1.37 16.75 -2.80
CA ALA A 253 -1.23 16.35 -4.19
C ALA A 253 -1.73 17.46 -5.12
N GLU A 254 -0.90 17.87 -6.09
CA GLU A 254 -1.34 18.79 -7.14
C GLU A 254 -2.31 18.09 -8.08
N THR A 255 -3.57 18.54 -8.10
CA THR A 255 -4.56 18.04 -9.06
C THR A 255 -4.49 18.85 -10.34
N GLN A 256 -3.81 18.33 -11.37
CA GLN A 256 -3.87 18.94 -12.70
C GLN A 256 -5.20 18.54 -13.37
N LYS A 257 -6.15 19.47 -13.45
CA LYS A 257 -7.34 19.33 -14.30
C LYS A 257 -6.94 19.70 -15.73
N ALA A 258 -6.77 18.71 -16.59
CA ALA A 258 -6.69 18.90 -18.04
C ALA A 258 -8.09 18.84 -18.66
N GLU A 259 -8.38 19.72 -19.62
CA GLU A 259 -9.58 19.61 -20.46
C GLU A 259 -9.49 18.35 -21.32
N SER A 260 -10.57 17.56 -21.34
CA SER A 260 -10.60 16.23 -21.90
C SER A 260 -11.82 16.03 -22.80
N LYS A 261 -11.61 15.40 -23.96
CA LYS A 261 -12.70 14.85 -24.80
C LYS A 261 -13.17 13.48 -24.33
N TRP A 262 -12.41 12.85 -23.44
CA TRP A 262 -12.86 11.67 -22.72
C TRP A 262 -14.02 12.06 -21.79
N PRO A 263 -15.10 11.28 -21.70
CA PRO A 263 -16.21 11.62 -20.81
C PRO A 263 -15.70 11.77 -19.37
N ALA A 264 -15.98 12.92 -18.74
CA ALA A 264 -15.35 13.35 -17.49
C ALA A 264 -15.42 12.35 -16.32
N ASP A 265 -16.41 11.44 -16.36
CA ASP A 265 -16.62 10.45 -15.33
C ASP A 265 -16.36 9.03 -15.79
N PHE A 266 -16.01 8.76 -17.05
CA PHE A 266 -15.75 7.39 -17.47
C PHE A 266 -14.31 6.98 -17.23
N ALA A 267 -14.11 5.70 -16.94
CA ALA A 267 -12.78 5.11 -16.87
C ALA A 267 -12.84 3.63 -17.21
N VAL A 268 -11.69 3.08 -17.60
CA VAL A 268 -11.50 1.63 -17.69
C VAL A 268 -10.93 1.13 -16.38
N ALA A 269 -11.66 0.27 -15.67
CA ALA A 269 -11.24 -0.34 -14.42
C ALA A 269 -11.07 -1.86 -14.57
N MET A 270 -10.13 -2.45 -13.83
CA MET A 270 -9.91 -3.88 -13.77
C MET A 270 -9.26 -4.30 -12.45
N THR A 271 -9.53 -5.53 -12.01
CA THR A 271 -8.97 -6.08 -10.76
C THR A 271 -8.40 -7.48 -10.97
N PRO A 272 -7.23 -7.64 -11.62
CA PRO A 272 -6.62 -8.96 -11.77
C PRO A 272 -6.20 -9.54 -10.41
N LYS A 273 -6.49 -10.84 -10.23
CA LYS A 273 -6.01 -11.63 -9.10
C LYS A 273 -4.88 -12.55 -9.55
N ILE A 274 -3.66 -12.23 -9.15
CA ILE A 274 -2.43 -12.95 -9.45
C ILE A 274 -2.31 -14.16 -8.52
N LEU A 275 -2.16 -15.33 -9.12
CA LEU A 275 -2.08 -16.61 -8.42
C LEU A 275 -0.66 -16.83 -7.88
N PRO A 276 -0.50 -17.37 -6.66
CA PRO A 276 0.81 -17.68 -6.12
C PRO A 276 1.50 -18.81 -6.90
N VAL A 277 2.84 -18.82 -6.92
CA VAL A 277 3.61 -19.92 -7.53
C VAL A 277 3.71 -21.08 -6.55
N GLU A 278 3.10 -22.22 -6.88
CA GLU A 278 3.10 -23.42 -6.01
C GLU A 278 4.49 -24.03 -5.78
N ARG A 279 5.45 -23.82 -6.71
CA ARG A 279 6.70 -24.59 -6.75
C ARG A 279 7.87 -23.96 -5.99
N LYS A 280 7.93 -22.62 -5.85
CA LYS A 280 8.99 -21.91 -5.11
C LYS A 280 8.46 -20.57 -4.57
N PRO A 281 8.44 -20.36 -3.24
CA PRO A 281 8.06 -19.08 -2.62
C PRO A 281 8.94 -17.87 -3.01
N ARG A 282 10.03 -18.09 -3.75
CA ARG A 282 11.02 -17.08 -4.13
C ARG A 282 10.85 -16.53 -5.55
N GLU A 283 10.02 -17.12 -6.40
CA GLU A 283 9.80 -16.60 -7.77
C GLU A 283 8.83 -15.42 -7.72
N ARG A 284 9.34 -14.23 -8.04
CA ARG A 284 8.59 -12.96 -7.90
C ARG A 284 7.76 -12.69 -9.14
N PRO A 285 6.48 -12.30 -9.00
CA PRO A 285 5.65 -11.95 -10.16
C PRO A 285 6.10 -10.62 -10.73
N TYR A 286 6.22 -10.61 -12.06
CA TYR A 286 6.33 -9.42 -12.88
C TYR A 286 5.00 -9.22 -13.59
N ILE A 287 4.47 -8.00 -13.56
CA ILE A 287 3.17 -7.67 -14.16
C ILE A 287 3.34 -6.39 -14.95
N ALA A 288 2.87 -6.37 -16.19
CA ALA A 288 2.69 -5.15 -16.96
C ALA A 288 1.25 -5.07 -17.45
N VAL A 289 0.62 -3.92 -17.23
CA VAL A 289 -0.70 -3.58 -17.76
C VAL A 289 -0.55 -2.31 -18.59
N TRP A 290 -1.02 -2.35 -19.82
CA TRP A 290 -0.95 -1.19 -20.73
C TRP A 290 -2.12 -1.16 -21.70
N VAL A 291 -2.24 -0.03 -22.38
CA VAL A 291 -3.24 0.22 -23.41
C VAL A 291 -2.56 0.42 -24.74
N GLU A 292 -3.12 -0.21 -25.77
CA GLU A 292 -2.81 0.05 -27.17
C GLU A 292 -4.04 0.63 -27.87
N ASN A 293 -3.82 1.40 -28.94
CA ASN A 293 -4.89 1.80 -29.84
C ASN A 293 -5.23 0.67 -30.82
N GLU A 294 -6.26 0.85 -31.65
CA GLU A 294 -6.69 -0.14 -32.65
C GLU A 294 -5.60 -0.55 -33.65
N LYS A 295 -4.55 0.27 -33.84
CA LYS A 295 -3.41 -0.01 -34.72
C LYS A 295 -2.28 -0.77 -34.00
N GLY A 296 -2.45 -1.15 -32.73
CA GLY A 296 -1.42 -1.79 -31.91
C GLY A 296 -0.33 -0.83 -31.43
N ALA A 297 -0.54 0.49 -31.55
CA ALA A 297 0.42 1.47 -31.04
C ALA A 297 0.18 1.67 -29.53
N HIS A 298 1.26 1.70 -28.76
CA HIS A 298 1.24 1.95 -27.32
C HIS A 298 0.64 3.34 -27.02
N VAL A 299 -0.33 3.38 -26.12
CA VAL A 299 -1.00 4.60 -25.65
C VAL A 299 -0.49 4.99 -24.27
N LYS A 300 -0.53 4.04 -23.32
CA LYS A 300 -0.13 4.26 -21.94
C LYS A 300 0.21 2.95 -21.24
N THR A 301 1.32 2.93 -20.50
CA THR A 301 1.58 1.92 -19.49
C THR A 301 0.81 2.31 -18.23
N ILE A 302 -0.15 1.49 -17.83
CA ILE A 302 -0.99 1.71 -16.63
C ILE A 302 -0.19 1.33 -15.38
N MET A 303 0.47 0.17 -15.41
CA MET A 303 1.21 -0.34 -14.27
C MET A 303 2.33 -1.28 -14.71
N VAL A 304 3.45 -1.22 -14.00
CA VAL A 304 4.50 -2.22 -14.06
C VAL A 304 4.87 -2.57 -12.62
N TYR A 305 4.78 -3.85 -12.30
CA TYR A 305 5.18 -4.41 -11.03
C TYR A 305 6.34 -5.38 -11.26
N GLY A 306 7.40 -5.23 -10.48
CA GLY A 306 8.60 -6.05 -10.57
C GLY A 306 9.71 -5.50 -9.70
N ASN A 307 10.62 -6.36 -9.25
CA ASN A 307 11.60 -6.03 -8.22
C ASN A 307 12.96 -5.63 -8.77
N GLU A 308 13.46 -6.41 -9.72
CA GLU A 308 14.71 -6.14 -10.41
C GLU A 308 14.49 -5.75 -11.86
N ARG A 309 15.13 -4.65 -12.28
CA ARG A 309 15.09 -4.16 -13.67
C ARG A 309 15.56 -5.20 -14.69
N LYS A 310 16.48 -6.10 -14.32
CA LYS A 310 17.02 -7.11 -15.25
C LYS A 310 15.96 -8.09 -15.73
N TYR A 311 14.99 -8.43 -14.89
CA TYR A 311 13.89 -9.34 -15.21
C TYR A 311 12.67 -8.63 -15.81
N LEU A 312 12.60 -7.29 -15.82
CA LEU A 312 11.58 -6.56 -16.59
C LEU A 312 11.59 -6.94 -18.08
N ARG A 313 12.75 -7.39 -18.60
CA ARG A 313 12.92 -7.93 -19.96
C ARG A 313 12.12 -9.21 -20.22
N GLU A 314 11.68 -9.88 -19.15
CA GLU A 314 10.84 -11.07 -19.26
C GLU A 314 9.42 -10.71 -19.70
N LEU A 315 8.97 -9.49 -19.42
CA LEU A 315 7.76 -8.90 -20.00
C LEU A 315 8.05 -8.45 -21.44
N SER A 316 8.34 -9.40 -22.33
CA SER A 316 8.96 -9.10 -23.62
C SER A 316 8.07 -8.33 -24.59
N LYS A 317 6.75 -8.43 -24.47
CA LYS A 317 5.85 -7.60 -25.28
C LYS A 317 5.85 -6.17 -24.78
N TRP A 318 5.64 -5.97 -23.49
CA TRP A 318 5.69 -4.64 -22.89
C TRP A 318 7.06 -3.97 -23.05
N TYR A 319 8.17 -4.68 -22.80
CA TYR A 319 9.53 -4.13 -22.81
C TYR A 319 9.98 -3.61 -24.21
N ARG A 320 9.33 -4.05 -25.29
CA ARG A 320 9.57 -3.48 -26.64
C ARG A 320 9.11 -2.02 -26.75
N HIS A 321 8.16 -1.59 -25.93
CA HIS A 321 7.56 -0.25 -25.98
C HIS A 321 8.21 0.75 -25.03
N THR A 322 9.01 0.32 -24.03
CA THR A 322 9.32 1.15 -22.84
C THR A 322 10.80 1.25 -22.47
N ARG A 323 11.72 1.05 -23.43
CA ARG A 323 13.19 0.99 -23.19
C ARG A 323 13.80 2.09 -22.31
N ASP A 324 13.13 3.24 -22.12
CA ASP A 324 13.68 4.43 -21.46
C ASP A 324 12.95 4.95 -20.20
N ASN A 325 11.83 4.37 -19.73
CA ASN A 325 11.05 4.94 -18.61
C ASN A 325 10.96 3.98 -17.41
N ALA A 326 11.91 4.11 -16.49
CA ALA A 326 12.01 3.31 -15.27
C ALA A 326 12.00 4.16 -13.98
N GLU A 327 11.21 5.23 -13.94
CA GLU A 327 10.97 6.01 -12.72
C GLU A 327 9.68 5.55 -12.04
N LEU A 328 9.76 4.60 -11.12
CA LEU A 328 8.68 4.37 -10.15
C LEU A 328 9.29 3.63 -8.96
N VAL A 329 9.43 4.31 -7.80
CA VAL A 329 9.02 3.73 -6.51
C VAL A 329 8.78 4.87 -5.50
N ARG A 330 7.52 5.18 -5.22
CA ARG A 330 7.13 5.81 -3.95
C ARG A 330 6.21 4.83 -3.23
N SER A 331 6.48 4.60 -1.95
CA SER A 331 5.62 3.72 -1.14
C SER A 331 4.35 4.46 -0.72
N CYS A 332 3.25 3.74 -0.63
CA CYS A 332 1.92 4.30 -0.38
C CYS A 332 1.25 3.59 0.80
N THR A 333 0.87 4.34 1.84
CA THR A 333 0.00 3.87 2.93
C THR A 333 -1.47 3.89 2.50
N ARG A 334 -2.19 2.84 2.86
CA ARG A 334 -3.58 2.58 2.45
C ARG A 334 -4.21 1.52 3.33
N ALA A 335 -5.53 1.41 3.32
CA ALA A 335 -6.21 0.26 3.91
C ALA A 335 -5.74 -1.05 3.24
N THR A 336 -5.50 -2.07 4.06
CA THR A 336 -4.86 -3.31 3.62
C THR A 336 -5.67 -4.04 2.55
N ARG A 337 -5.07 -4.30 1.38
CA ARG A 337 -5.65 -5.16 0.34
C ARG A 337 -5.34 -6.65 0.58
N PRO A 338 -6.11 -7.59 0.01
CA PRO A 338 -5.72 -9.00 -0.04
C PRO A 338 -4.47 -9.21 -0.90
N ALA A 339 -3.64 -10.21 -0.57
CA ALA A 339 -2.52 -10.61 -1.42
C ALA A 339 -2.98 -11.07 -2.81
N GLY A 340 -2.18 -10.76 -3.84
CA GLY A 340 -2.46 -11.11 -5.23
C GLY A 340 -3.54 -10.27 -5.92
N GLU A 341 -4.33 -9.46 -5.20
CA GLU A 341 -5.36 -8.62 -5.80
C GLU A 341 -4.82 -7.23 -6.13
N TYR A 342 -4.81 -6.88 -7.41
CA TYR A 342 -4.39 -5.57 -7.89
C TYR A 342 -5.57 -4.90 -8.57
N SER A 343 -5.75 -3.60 -8.34
CA SER A 343 -6.83 -2.80 -8.93
C SER A 343 -6.26 -1.64 -9.72
N PHE A 344 -6.69 -1.49 -10.97
CA PHE A 344 -6.15 -0.49 -11.88
C PHE A 344 -7.24 0.32 -12.54
N ILE A 345 -6.91 1.57 -12.86
CA ILE A 345 -7.77 2.47 -13.59
C ILE A 345 -7.03 3.22 -14.69
N TRP A 346 -7.66 3.31 -15.86
CA TRP A 346 -7.21 4.16 -16.95
C TRP A 346 -8.28 5.19 -17.28
N ARG A 347 -7.89 6.47 -17.27
CA ARG A 347 -8.80 7.62 -17.37
C ARG A 347 -8.87 8.21 -18.78
N GLY A 348 -8.42 7.45 -19.77
CA GLY A 348 -8.39 7.92 -21.14
C GLY A 348 -7.33 8.98 -21.38
N ASP A 349 -6.12 8.74 -20.89
CA ASP A 349 -4.97 9.59 -21.10
C ASP A 349 -3.77 8.83 -21.66
N ASP A 350 -2.88 9.53 -22.36
CA ASP A 350 -1.65 8.97 -22.90
C ASP A 350 -0.53 8.93 -21.86
N GLN A 351 0.64 8.41 -22.24
CA GLN A 351 1.82 8.34 -21.37
C GLN A 351 2.31 9.72 -20.86
N LYS A 352 1.88 10.83 -21.49
CA LYS A 352 2.17 12.22 -21.09
C LYS A 352 1.02 12.84 -20.29
N ASN A 353 0.06 12.03 -19.83
CA ASN A 353 -1.16 12.44 -19.14
C ASN A 353 -2.04 13.41 -19.95
N LYS A 354 -1.94 13.38 -21.28
CA LYS A 354 -2.84 14.12 -22.16
C LYS A 354 -4.05 13.25 -22.50
N PRO A 355 -5.28 13.80 -22.43
CA PRO A 355 -6.46 13.05 -22.83
C PRO A 355 -6.38 12.49 -24.25
N VAL A 356 -6.89 11.27 -24.43
CA VAL A 356 -7.07 10.63 -25.74
C VAL A 356 -8.53 10.70 -26.18
N ASP A 357 -8.77 10.55 -27.48
CA ASP A 357 -10.12 10.53 -28.02
C ASP A 357 -10.88 9.24 -27.61
N THR A 358 -12.21 9.29 -27.60
CA THR A 358 -13.03 8.08 -27.50
C THR A 358 -12.79 7.17 -28.72
N GLY A 359 -12.83 5.85 -28.53
CA GLY A 359 -12.58 4.91 -29.61
C GLY A 359 -12.35 3.48 -29.14
N ARG A 360 -11.88 2.65 -30.05
CA ARG A 360 -11.53 1.27 -29.77
C ARG A 360 -10.09 1.18 -29.28
N TYR A 361 -9.93 0.59 -28.10
CA TYR A 361 -8.64 0.35 -27.46
C TYR A 361 -8.45 -1.14 -27.21
N VAL A 362 -7.20 -1.54 -27.04
CA VAL A 362 -6.83 -2.91 -26.65
C VAL A 362 -6.14 -2.83 -25.30
N LEU A 363 -6.74 -3.47 -24.31
CA LEU A 363 -6.17 -3.59 -22.97
C LEU A 363 -5.31 -4.84 -22.92
N CYS A 364 -4.06 -4.68 -22.49
CA CYS A 364 -3.06 -5.72 -22.49
C CYS A 364 -2.58 -5.99 -21.06
N ILE A 365 -2.42 -7.27 -20.73
CA ILE A 365 -1.76 -7.73 -19.50
C ILE A 365 -0.70 -8.77 -19.87
N GLU A 366 0.50 -8.56 -19.36
CA GLU A 366 1.61 -9.51 -19.44
C GLU A 366 2.07 -9.82 -18.02
N THR A 367 2.30 -11.11 -17.74
CA THR A 367 2.89 -11.54 -16.49
C THR A 367 4.05 -12.49 -16.75
N ALA A 368 5.08 -12.41 -15.93
CA ALA A 368 6.21 -13.31 -15.93
C ALA A 368 6.58 -13.66 -14.48
N TYR A 369 7.26 -14.78 -14.30
CA TYR A 369 7.89 -15.13 -13.03
C TYR A 369 9.38 -15.25 -13.25
N GLU A 370 10.20 -14.82 -12.29
CA GLU A 370 11.66 -15.02 -12.34
C GLU A 370 11.96 -16.50 -12.58
N HIS A 371 12.57 -16.82 -13.73
CA HIS A 371 12.85 -18.21 -14.15
C HIS A 371 11.62 -19.10 -14.42
N GLY A 372 10.42 -18.51 -14.41
CA GLY A 372 9.15 -19.19 -14.68
C GLY A 372 8.60 -18.95 -16.09
N GLY A 373 7.33 -19.29 -16.27
CA GLY A 373 6.59 -19.08 -17.52
C GLY A 373 6.25 -17.62 -17.77
N ARG A 374 5.63 -17.34 -18.92
CA ARG A 374 5.08 -16.02 -19.28
C ARG A 374 3.65 -16.19 -19.74
N GLN A 375 2.77 -15.28 -19.34
CA GLN A 375 1.39 -15.24 -19.79
C GLN A 375 1.09 -13.87 -20.37
N PHE A 376 0.40 -13.84 -21.51
CA PHE A 376 -0.07 -12.61 -22.12
C PHE A 376 -1.53 -12.78 -22.53
N LYS A 377 -2.35 -11.79 -22.19
CA LYS A 377 -3.73 -11.67 -22.65
C LYS A 377 -3.99 -10.24 -23.08
N SER A 378 -4.88 -10.08 -24.05
CA SER A 378 -5.35 -8.78 -24.48
C SER A 378 -6.82 -8.86 -24.87
N VAL A 379 -7.58 -7.80 -24.62
CA VAL A 379 -8.99 -7.70 -25.00
C VAL A 379 -9.28 -6.33 -25.63
N PRO A 380 -10.03 -6.29 -26.74
CA PRO A 380 -10.53 -5.03 -27.26
C PRO A 380 -11.66 -4.49 -26.38
N LEU A 381 -11.73 -3.17 -26.23
CA LEU A 381 -12.77 -2.47 -25.50
C LEU A 381 -13.12 -1.17 -26.23
N THR A 382 -14.40 -0.95 -26.47
CA THR A 382 -14.89 0.30 -27.08
C THR A 382 -15.17 1.30 -25.97
N CYS A 383 -14.40 2.39 -25.92
CA CYS A 383 -14.55 3.47 -24.96
C CYS A 383 -15.26 4.65 -25.65
N GLY A 384 -16.59 4.73 -25.48
CA GLY A 384 -17.45 5.75 -26.10
C GLY A 384 -18.43 6.36 -25.09
N GLU A 385 -19.68 6.56 -25.49
CA GLU A 385 -20.70 7.14 -24.59
C GLU A 385 -21.38 6.10 -23.68
N ALA A 386 -21.32 4.81 -24.04
CA ALA A 386 -21.97 3.73 -23.34
C ALA A 386 -20.96 2.86 -22.57
N ARG A 387 -21.44 2.21 -21.50
CA ARG A 387 -20.69 1.18 -20.77
C ARG A 387 -20.23 0.08 -21.73
N ALA A 388 -18.99 -0.37 -21.57
CA ALA A 388 -18.47 -1.54 -22.26
C ALA A 388 -17.80 -2.49 -21.26
N THR A 389 -17.81 -3.78 -21.56
CA THR A 389 -17.16 -4.79 -20.73
C THR A 389 -16.50 -5.83 -21.63
N ALA A 390 -15.30 -6.26 -21.25
CA ALA A 390 -14.57 -7.34 -21.88
C ALA A 390 -14.03 -8.29 -20.82
N ARG A 391 -13.91 -9.58 -21.16
CA ARG A 391 -13.43 -10.62 -20.24
C ARG A 391 -12.02 -11.06 -20.60
N ILE A 392 -11.11 -11.03 -19.64
CA ILE A 392 -9.81 -11.71 -19.75
C ILE A 392 -9.94 -13.09 -19.10
N ASP A 393 -9.66 -14.13 -19.88
CA ASP A 393 -9.70 -15.51 -19.40
C ASP A 393 -8.58 -15.84 -18.42
N ARG A 394 -8.84 -16.82 -17.56
CA ARG A 394 -7.89 -17.37 -16.60
C ARG A 394 -6.62 -17.84 -17.31
N THR A 395 -5.49 -17.63 -16.65
CA THR A 395 -4.19 -18.22 -17.01
C THR A 395 -3.62 -18.98 -15.80
N PRO A 396 -2.49 -19.69 -15.96
CA PRO A 396 -1.76 -20.22 -14.80
C PRO A 396 -1.25 -19.14 -13.84
N HIS A 397 -1.15 -17.87 -14.27
CA HIS A 397 -0.61 -16.78 -13.45
C HIS A 397 -1.68 -15.92 -12.79
N PHE A 398 -2.92 -15.92 -13.28
CA PHE A 398 -3.99 -15.08 -12.75
C PHE A 398 -5.38 -15.65 -13.04
N GLU A 399 -6.34 -15.36 -12.16
CA GLU A 399 -7.75 -15.71 -12.34
C GLU A 399 -8.39 -14.92 -13.50
N ALA A 400 -9.52 -15.39 -14.02
CA ALA A 400 -10.27 -14.63 -15.02
C ALA A 400 -10.88 -13.37 -14.40
N PHE A 401 -10.86 -12.24 -15.10
CA PHE A 401 -11.39 -10.96 -14.61
C PHE A 401 -12.02 -10.13 -15.72
N ASP A 402 -12.86 -9.17 -15.32
CA ASP A 402 -13.50 -8.23 -16.23
C ASP A 402 -12.70 -6.94 -16.35
N VAL A 403 -12.70 -6.41 -17.56
CA VAL A 403 -12.25 -5.06 -17.89
C VAL A 403 -13.52 -4.27 -18.19
N VAL A 404 -13.79 -3.25 -17.38
CA VAL A 404 -15.05 -2.50 -17.43
C VAL A 404 -14.76 -1.05 -17.77
N TYR A 405 -15.31 -0.56 -18.87
CA TYR A 405 -15.42 0.86 -19.17
C TYR A 405 -16.78 1.35 -18.70
N ASP A 406 -16.83 2.18 -17.67
CA ASP A 406 -18.08 2.73 -17.14
C ASP A 406 -17.84 4.08 -16.45
N LYS A 407 -18.94 4.74 -16.07
CA LYS A 407 -18.89 5.86 -15.13
C LYS A 407 -18.22 5.37 -13.84
N ARG A 408 -17.29 6.17 -13.34
CA ARG A 408 -16.76 6.10 -11.99
C ARG A 408 -17.95 6.34 -11.07
N GLU A 409 -18.56 5.28 -10.57
CA GLU A 409 -19.43 5.42 -9.42
C GLU A 409 -18.58 6.09 -8.35
N ALA A 410 -19.00 7.26 -7.87
CA ALA A 410 -18.54 7.76 -6.60
C ALA A 410 -18.98 6.70 -5.59
N LYS A 411 -18.09 5.75 -5.28
CA LYS A 411 -18.37 4.80 -4.20
C LYS A 411 -18.64 5.65 -2.95
N PRO A 412 -19.80 5.47 -2.31
CA PRO A 412 -20.27 6.34 -1.25
C PRO A 412 -19.30 6.41 -0.07
#